data_AF-A0A9D8VD91-F1
#
_entry.id   AF-A0A9D8VD91-F1
#
_cell.length_a   1.000
_cell.length_b   1.000
_cell.length_c   1.000
_cell.angle_alpha   90.00
_cell.angle_beta   90.00
_cell.angle_gamma   90.00
#
_symmetry.space_group_name_H-M   'P 1'
#
loop_
_entity.id
_entity.type
_entity.pdbx_description
1 polymer ?
#
loop_
_entity_poly.entity_id
_entity_poly.type
_entity_poly.pdbx_seq_one_letter_code
_entity_poly.pdbx_strand_id
1 'polypeptide(L)'
;MSRQDEVLDQMAYLVDELEAQQVVLGLIPDVLWDARPPGSTTLREMYRAMASREADEHRTALGLEPVEFPSSDTPADLLRQVGALRKRTLQELRATALDSERLDVCYRITQADAAQLREVGLRLNEAAMGAPRVSKM
;
A
#
# COMPACT_ATOMS: atom_id res chain seq x y z
N MET A 1 7.29 25.24 -8.05
CA MET A 1 6.53 24.11 -7.51
C MET A 1 6.31 24.39 -6.04
N SER A 2 5.08 24.28 -5.53
CA SER A 2 4.83 24.51 -4.10
C SER A 2 5.20 23.25 -3.30
N ARG A 3 5.44 23.41 -1.99
CA ARG A 3 5.67 22.27 -1.08
C ARG A 3 4.50 21.28 -1.10
N GLN A 4 3.28 21.79 -1.26
CA GLN A 4 2.09 20.94 -1.40
C GLN A 4 2.17 20.11 -2.67
N ASP A 5 2.50 20.72 -3.81
CA ASP A 5 2.65 19.99 -5.08
C ASP A 5 3.70 18.87 -4.94
N GLU A 6 4.85 19.17 -4.33
CA GLU A 6 5.94 18.20 -4.13
C GLU A 6 5.49 16.98 -3.33
N VAL A 7 4.79 17.19 -2.20
CA VAL A 7 4.34 16.09 -1.34
C VAL A 7 3.22 15.30 -2.02
N LEU A 8 2.28 15.98 -2.69
CA LEU A 8 1.19 15.30 -3.39
C LEU A 8 1.67 14.55 -4.63
N ASP A 9 2.73 15.00 -5.29
CA ASP A 9 3.38 14.27 -6.39
C ASP A 9 4.10 13.02 -5.88
N GLN A 10 4.76 13.07 -4.72
CA GLN A 10 5.32 11.86 -4.09
C GLN A 10 4.23 10.86 -3.72
N MET A 11 3.10 11.32 -3.20
CA MET A 11 1.96 10.45 -2.90
C MET A 11 1.34 9.87 -4.17
N ALA A 12 1.24 10.67 -5.25
CA ALA A 12 0.79 10.19 -6.56
C ALA A 12 1.69 9.08 -7.10
N TYR A 13 3.01 9.25 -6.99
CA TYR A 13 3.96 8.21 -7.36
C TYR A 13 3.72 6.90 -6.59
N LEU A 14 3.44 6.95 -5.29
CA LEU A 14 3.13 5.74 -4.51
C LEU A 14 1.81 5.07 -4.93
N VAL A 15 0.81 5.86 -5.34
CA VAL A 15 -0.43 5.32 -5.91
C VAL A 15 -0.13 4.59 -7.21
N ASP A 16 0.68 5.19 -8.09
CA ASP A 16 1.05 4.57 -9.37
C ASP A 16 1.85 3.27 -9.15
N GLU A 17 2.76 3.24 -8.17
CA GLU A 17 3.50 2.02 -7.79
C GLU A 17 2.56 0.92 -7.26
N LEU A 18 1.57 1.27 -6.43
CA LEU A 18 0.56 0.31 -5.95
C LEU A 18 -0.30 -0.24 -7.09
N GLU A 19 -0.72 0.61 -8.02
CA GLU A 19 -1.48 0.20 -9.21
C GLU A 19 -0.63 -0.67 -10.15
N ALA A 20 0.66 -0.37 -10.31
CA ALA A 20 1.58 -1.20 -11.09
C ALA A 20 1.81 -2.57 -10.43
N GLN A 21 1.98 -2.61 -9.11
CA GLN A 21 2.13 -3.85 -8.35
C GLN A 21 0.90 -4.74 -8.44
N GLN A 22 -0.32 -4.19 -8.53
CA GLN A 22 -1.55 -4.97 -8.71
C GLN A 22 -1.48 -5.93 -9.90
N VAL A 23 -0.86 -5.50 -11.01
CA VAL A 23 -0.74 -6.33 -12.21
C VAL A 23 0.13 -7.55 -11.95
N VAL A 24 1.27 -7.37 -11.31
CA VAL A 24 2.22 -8.46 -11.01
C VAL A 24 1.68 -9.36 -9.90
N LEU A 25 1.12 -8.76 -8.86
CA LEU A 25 0.63 -9.47 -7.70
C LEU A 25 -0.68 -10.22 -7.96
N GLY A 26 -1.47 -9.78 -8.93
CA GLY A 26 -2.62 -10.55 -9.41
C GLY A 26 -2.23 -11.87 -10.09
N LEU A 27 -0.95 -12.07 -10.41
CA LEU A 27 -0.45 -13.30 -11.06
C LEU A 27 0.19 -14.27 -10.08
N ILE A 28 0.46 -13.88 -8.82
CA ILE A 28 1.06 -14.79 -7.85
C ILE A 28 -0.01 -15.73 -7.25
N PRO A 29 0.28 -17.04 -7.10
CA PRO A 29 -0.66 -17.98 -6.50
C PRO A 29 -1.07 -17.58 -5.08
N ASP A 30 -2.36 -17.76 -4.74
CA ASP A 30 -2.91 -17.46 -3.41
C ASP A 30 -2.12 -18.11 -2.27
N VAL A 31 -1.55 -19.31 -2.48
CA VAL A 31 -0.71 -19.97 -1.47
C VAL A 31 0.52 -19.15 -1.06
N LEU A 32 1.08 -18.33 -1.96
CA LEU A 32 2.22 -17.47 -1.65
C LEU A 32 1.81 -16.23 -0.84
N TRP A 33 0.54 -15.83 -0.91
CA TRP A 33 0.02 -14.72 -0.10
C TRP A 33 -0.09 -15.05 1.39
N ASP A 34 -0.31 -16.33 1.68
CA ASP A 34 -0.47 -16.88 3.03
C ASP A 34 0.79 -17.62 3.51
N ALA A 35 1.80 -17.75 2.65
CA ALA A 35 3.10 -18.27 3.03
C ALA A 35 3.71 -17.36 4.12
N ARG A 36 3.98 -17.94 5.29
CA ARG A 36 4.64 -17.25 6.40
C ARG A 36 6.07 -17.74 6.52
N PRO A 37 7.07 -16.94 6.12
CA PRO A 37 8.45 -17.30 6.42
C PRO A 37 8.72 -17.08 7.92
N PRO A 38 9.66 -17.82 8.53
CA PRO A 38 9.91 -17.77 9.97
C PRO A 38 10.16 -16.34 10.48
N GLY A 39 9.49 -15.97 11.58
CA GLY A 39 9.70 -14.69 12.25
C GLY A 39 9.12 -13.46 11.55
N SER A 40 8.13 -13.62 10.67
CA SER A 40 7.59 -12.49 9.89
C SER A 40 6.10 -12.67 9.56
N THR A 41 5.51 -11.62 8.99
CA THR A 41 4.13 -11.54 8.54
C THR A 41 3.97 -12.04 7.11
N THR A 42 2.76 -12.44 6.75
CA THR A 42 2.43 -12.83 5.38
C THR A 42 2.18 -11.60 4.50
N LEU A 43 2.23 -11.75 3.17
CA LEU A 43 1.88 -10.67 2.25
C LEU A 43 0.45 -10.18 2.49
N ARG A 44 -0.49 -11.09 2.78
CA ARG A 44 -1.87 -10.74 3.10
C ARG A 44 -1.96 -9.88 4.36
N GLU A 45 -1.24 -10.25 5.41
CA GLU A 45 -1.18 -9.47 6.65
C GLU A 45 -0.57 -8.07 6.41
N MET A 46 0.50 -7.99 5.61
CA MET A 46 1.12 -6.71 5.27
C MET A 46 0.15 -5.77 4.56
N TYR A 47 -0.54 -6.24 3.51
CA TYR A 47 -1.49 -5.40 2.78
C TYR A 47 -2.76 -5.07 3.58
N ARG A 48 -3.25 -5.98 4.44
CA ARG A 48 -4.33 -5.66 5.39
C ARG A 48 -3.89 -4.57 6.37
N ALA A 49 -2.68 -4.67 6.91
CA ALA A 49 -2.15 -3.64 7.81
C ALA A 49 -1.95 -2.28 7.11
N MET A 50 -1.61 -2.26 5.82
CA MET A 50 -1.58 -1.02 5.03
C MET A 50 -2.97 -0.43 4.86
N ALA A 51 -3.94 -1.28 4.52
CA ALA A 51 -5.32 -0.86 4.33
C ALA A 51 -5.92 -0.24 5.59
N SER A 52 -5.80 -0.92 6.73
CA SER A 52 -6.32 -0.45 8.01
C SER A 52 -5.65 0.86 8.44
N ARG A 53 -4.33 0.97 8.30
CA ARG A 53 -3.62 2.23 8.61
C ARG A 53 -4.06 3.38 7.72
N GLU A 54 -4.24 3.14 6.43
CA GLU A 54 -4.73 4.19 5.53
C GLU A 54 -6.16 4.61 5.89
N ALA A 55 -7.04 3.64 6.14
CA ALA A 55 -8.46 3.84 6.39
C ALA A 55 -8.74 4.65 7.67
N ASP A 56 -7.99 4.36 8.74
CA ASP A 56 -8.22 4.93 10.06
C ASP A 56 -7.15 5.96 10.43
N GLU A 57 -5.89 5.55 10.52
CA GLU A 57 -4.81 6.36 11.10
C GLU A 57 -4.37 7.50 10.19
N HIS A 58 -4.03 7.20 8.93
CA HIS A 58 -3.50 8.19 7.99
C HIS A 58 -4.55 9.24 7.64
N ARG A 59 -5.77 8.82 7.33
CA ARG A 59 -6.86 9.74 7.00
C ARG A 59 -7.18 10.66 8.17
N THR A 60 -7.32 10.13 9.38
CA THR A 60 -7.54 10.95 10.57
C THR A 60 -6.39 11.93 10.81
N ALA A 61 -5.13 11.47 10.72
CA ALA A 61 -3.95 12.32 10.88
C ALA A 61 -3.85 13.42 9.81
N LEU A 62 -4.37 13.15 8.61
CA LEU A 62 -4.49 14.11 7.52
C LEU A 62 -5.72 15.01 7.64
N GLY A 63 -6.53 14.91 8.70
CA GLY A 63 -7.75 15.70 8.88
C GLY A 63 -8.86 15.33 7.89
N LEU A 64 -8.91 14.08 7.44
CA LEU A 64 -9.95 13.50 6.60
C LEU A 64 -10.77 12.50 7.41
N GLU A 65 -12.04 12.33 7.04
CA GLU A 65 -12.90 11.34 7.68
C GLU A 65 -12.36 9.93 7.47
N PRO A 66 -12.31 9.07 8.51
CA PRO A 66 -11.97 7.68 8.36
C PRO A 66 -13.00 6.98 7.47
N VAL A 67 -12.59 5.88 6.87
CA VAL A 67 -13.47 5.10 6.00
C VAL A 67 -13.44 3.65 6.41
N GLU A 68 -14.60 3.00 6.38
CA GLU A 68 -14.65 1.57 6.65
C GLU A 68 -13.92 0.83 5.52
N PHE A 69 -12.89 0.07 5.91
CA PHE A 69 -12.18 -0.80 4.99
C PHE A 69 -12.86 -2.19 4.98
N PRO A 70 -13.51 -2.59 3.88
CA PRO A 70 -14.20 -3.88 3.86
C PRO A 70 -13.20 -5.03 3.97
N SER A 71 -13.55 -6.06 4.73
CA SER A 71 -12.77 -7.30 4.74
C SER A 71 -12.75 -7.91 3.35
N SER A 72 -11.55 -8.17 2.83
CA SER A 72 -11.35 -8.88 1.57
C SER A 72 -10.80 -10.29 1.81
N ASP A 73 -11.41 -11.24 1.12
CA ASP A 73 -11.01 -12.65 1.13
C ASP A 73 -10.03 -12.99 0.00
N THR A 74 -9.99 -12.21 -1.08
CA THR A 74 -9.04 -12.42 -2.18
C THR A 74 -7.90 -11.41 -2.13
N PRO A 75 -6.66 -11.83 -2.42
CA PRO A 75 -5.55 -10.88 -2.48
C PRO A 75 -5.68 -9.82 -3.57
N ALA A 76 -6.25 -10.18 -4.73
CA ALA A 76 -6.50 -9.25 -5.82
C ALA A 76 -7.44 -8.12 -5.39
N ASP A 77 -8.53 -8.45 -4.68
CA ASP A 77 -9.44 -7.43 -4.16
C ASP A 77 -8.80 -6.58 -3.06
N LEU A 78 -7.99 -7.19 -2.18
CA LEU A 78 -7.28 -6.44 -1.14
C LEU A 78 -6.37 -5.37 -1.75
N LEU A 79 -5.59 -5.71 -2.78
CA LEU A 79 -4.71 -4.77 -3.47
C LEU A 79 -5.47 -3.66 -4.17
N ARG A 80 -6.54 -4.01 -4.88
CA ARG A 80 -7.43 -3.07 -5.56
C ARG A 80 -8.01 -2.07 -4.57
N GLN A 81 -8.46 -2.54 -3.41
CA GLN A 81 -9.02 -1.68 -2.37
C GLN A 81 -7.96 -0.76 -1.76
N VAL A 82 -6.74 -1.24 -1.48
CA VAL A 82 -5.64 -0.39 -0.97
C VAL A 82 -5.30 0.73 -1.95
N GLY A 83 -5.12 0.39 -3.24
CA GLY A 83 -4.83 1.39 -4.27
C GLY A 83 -5.96 2.40 -4.44
N ALA A 84 -7.21 1.94 -4.50
CA ALA A 84 -8.38 2.80 -4.61
C ALA A 84 -8.53 3.75 -3.40
N LEU A 85 -8.30 3.24 -2.19
CA LEU A 85 -8.35 4.03 -0.98
C LEU A 85 -7.29 5.14 -1.00
N ARG A 86 -6.04 4.79 -1.34
CA ARG A 86 -4.95 5.77 -1.41
C ARG A 86 -5.20 6.84 -2.47
N LYS A 87 -5.71 6.43 -3.65
CA LYS A 87 -6.08 7.34 -4.74
C LYS A 87 -7.17 8.31 -4.31
N ARG A 88 -8.18 7.83 -3.58
CA ARG A 88 -9.24 8.67 -3.00
C ARG A 88 -8.66 9.68 -2.01
N THR A 89 -7.83 9.26 -1.07
CA THR A 89 -7.15 10.17 -0.13
C THR A 89 -6.39 11.27 -0.88
N LEU A 90 -5.62 10.91 -1.92
CA LEU A 90 -4.90 11.88 -2.75
C LEU A 90 -5.85 12.88 -3.44
N GLN A 91 -6.99 12.42 -3.97
CA GLN A 91 -7.98 13.31 -4.61
C GLN A 91 -8.58 14.30 -3.61
N GLU A 92 -8.89 13.86 -2.39
CA GLU A 92 -9.42 14.72 -1.32
C GLU A 92 -8.38 15.74 -0.85
N LEU A 93 -7.11 15.34 -0.73
CA LEU A 93 -6.01 16.26 -0.40
C LEU A 93 -5.75 17.29 -1.50
N ARG A 94 -5.86 16.91 -2.79
CA ARG A 94 -5.75 17.86 -3.92
C ARG A 94 -6.86 18.89 -3.93
N ALA A 95 -8.04 18.56 -3.40
CA ALA A 95 -9.17 19.46 -3.30
C ALA A 95 -9.08 20.42 -2.09
N THR A 96 -8.07 20.28 -1.24
CA THR A 96 -7.92 21.06 -0.01
C THR A 96 -6.57 21.77 0.07
N ALA A 97 -6.56 22.98 0.62
CA ALA A 97 -5.31 23.65 0.98
C ALA A 97 -4.80 23.02 2.28
N LEU A 98 -3.55 22.55 2.26
CA LEU A 98 -2.92 21.95 3.43
C LEU A 98 -2.03 22.98 4.13
N ASP A 99 -2.18 23.09 5.44
CA ASP A 99 -1.23 23.83 6.28
C ASP A 99 0.10 23.07 6.39
N SER A 100 1.12 23.75 6.95
CA SER A 100 2.46 23.18 7.08
C SER A 100 2.49 21.89 7.90
N GLU A 101 1.64 21.74 8.91
CA GLU A 101 1.61 20.56 9.78
C GLU A 101 1.04 19.35 9.03
N ARG A 102 -0.06 19.54 8.30
CA ARG A 102 -0.66 18.49 7.47
C ARG A 102 0.27 18.09 6.32
N LEU A 103 1.05 19.03 5.77
CA LEU A 103 2.11 18.71 4.81
C LEU A 103 3.21 17.85 5.41
N ASP A 104 3.66 18.14 6.64
CA ASP A 104 4.64 17.32 7.36
C ASP A 104 4.12 15.92 7.68
N VAL A 105 2.84 15.80 8.06
CA VAL A 105 2.16 14.51 8.27
C VAL A 105 2.10 13.72 6.96
N CYS A 106 1.63 14.34 5.87
CA CYS A 106 1.52 13.70 4.56
C CYS A 106 2.88 13.22 4.05
N TYR A 107 3.93 14.03 4.22
CA TYR A 107 5.29 13.61 3.89
C TYR A 107 5.74 12.39 4.70
N ARG A 108 5.56 12.40 6.04
CA ARG A 108 5.95 11.26 6.89
C ARG A 108 5.21 9.96 6.53
N ILE A 109 3.91 10.05 6.27
CA ILE A 109 3.08 8.92 5.81
C ILE A 109 3.65 8.36 4.51
N THR A 110 3.89 9.24 3.53
CA THR A 110 4.47 8.89 2.23
C THR A 110 5.81 8.17 2.40
N GLN A 111 6.71 8.66 3.26
CA GLN A 111 8.00 7.99 3.51
C GLN A 111 7.86 6.62 4.18
N ALA A 112 6.93 6.48 5.14
CA ALA A 112 6.66 5.21 5.81
C ALA A 112 6.07 4.17 4.85
N ASP A 113 5.13 4.59 4.00
CA ASP A 113 4.51 3.72 2.99
C ASP A 113 5.52 3.30 1.92
N ALA A 114 6.38 4.20 1.46
CA ALA A 114 7.47 3.86 0.55
C ALA A 114 8.41 2.80 1.15
N ALA A 115 8.72 2.90 2.45
CA ALA A 115 9.54 1.89 3.13
C ALA A 115 8.81 0.53 3.19
N GLN A 116 7.52 0.54 3.48
CA GLN A 116 6.74 -0.68 3.52
C GLN A 116 6.58 -1.35 2.15
N LEU A 117 6.36 -0.57 1.09
CA LEU A 117 6.31 -1.11 -0.27
C LEU A 117 7.63 -1.75 -0.69
N ARG A 118 8.77 -1.21 -0.25
CA ARG A 118 10.08 -1.86 -0.43
C ARG A 118 10.15 -3.18 0.31
N GLU A 119 9.67 -3.25 1.55
CA GLU A 119 9.62 -4.50 2.33
C GLU A 119 8.76 -5.56 1.64
N VAL A 120 7.59 -5.18 1.11
CA VAL A 120 6.75 -6.06 0.30
C VAL A 120 7.51 -6.57 -0.92
N GLY A 121 8.19 -5.68 -1.65
CA GLY A 121 9.00 -6.04 -2.82
C GLY A 121 10.09 -7.07 -2.50
N LEU A 122 10.79 -6.90 -1.37
CA LEU A 122 11.78 -7.87 -0.89
C LEU A 122 11.13 -9.22 -0.60
N ARG A 123 9.96 -9.21 0.05
CA ARG A 123 9.23 -10.43 0.41
C ARG A 123 8.77 -11.24 -0.79
N LEU A 124 8.28 -10.56 -1.82
CA LEU A 124 7.91 -11.19 -3.08
C LEU A 124 9.10 -11.85 -3.76
N ASN A 125 10.25 -11.18 -3.75
CA ASN A 125 11.47 -11.73 -4.31
C ASN A 125 11.93 -12.98 -3.55
N GLU A 126 11.91 -12.96 -2.21
CA GLU A 126 12.22 -14.12 -1.38
C GLU A 126 11.26 -15.29 -1.62
N ALA A 127 9.96 -15.03 -1.68
CA ALA A 127 8.95 -16.05 -1.97
C ALA A 127 9.14 -16.67 -3.36
N ALA A 128 9.49 -15.85 -4.36
CA ALA A 128 9.76 -16.33 -5.72
C ALA A 128 11.06 -17.16 -5.82
N MET A 129 12.09 -16.81 -5.05
CA MET A 129 13.36 -17.55 -5.02
C MET A 129 13.30 -18.83 -4.18
N GLY A 130 12.48 -18.85 -3.11
CA GLY A 130 12.33 -19.98 -2.20
C GLY A 130 11.29 -21.02 -2.62
N ALA A 131 10.43 -20.70 -3.60
CA ALA A 131 9.46 -21.66 -4.11
C ALA A 131 10.17 -22.81 -4.86
N PRO A 132 9.87 -24.09 -4.55
CA PRO A 132 10.43 -25.21 -5.30
C PRO A 132 10.04 -25.04 -6.77
N ARG A 133 11.05 -24.98 -7.66
CA ARG A 133 10.82 -25.03 -9.11
C ARG A 133 10.13 -26.35 -9.39
N VAL A 134 8.83 -26.30 -9.71
CA VAL A 134 8.13 -27.46 -10.25
C VAL A 134 8.72 -27.70 -11.62
N SER A 135 9.76 -28.53 -11.69
CA SER A 135 10.20 -29.14 -12.94
C SER A 135 9.02 -29.95 -13.44
N LYS A 136 8.39 -29.49 -14.52
CA LYS A 136 7.48 -30.33 -15.29
C LYS A 136 8.29 -31.53 -15.77
N MET A 137 8.03 -32.70 -15.18
CA MET A 137 8.36 -33.99 -15.78
C MET A 137 7.33 -34.32 -16.85
#